data_AF-A0A5C7ZJ02-F1
#
_entry.id   AF-A0A5C7ZJ02-F1
#
_cell.length_a   1.000
_cell.length_b   1.000
_cell.length_c   1.000
_cell.angle_alpha   90.00
_cell.angle_beta   90.00
_cell.angle_gamma   90.00
#
_symmetry.space_group_name_H-M   'P 1'
#
loop_
_entity.id
_entity.type
_entity.pdbx_description
1 polymer ?
#
loop_
_entity_poly.entity_id
_entity_poly.type
_entity_poly.pdbx_seq_one_letter_code
_entity_poly.pdbx_strand_id
1 'polypeptide(L)'
;MDMQFGTVELVSFHEGDFFLGMAVTSALTSPMENGYFSADLCSPSNIQLVKVSKAVGLNDNCLLIQHHTIKTYNQAVPGLLVTVRNSKSSWRLYEMRLFVNLALIGYANSTADEWSLAGVQKDTGKLLFVERMEQWAKTVQDGVDRGLDFSKPATAFDGIEGIESIFKPRATGNRPIVARYSNSPNSSIQYTYCGVLERMINPAEEQCH
;
A
#
# COMPACT_ATOMS: atom_id res chain seq x y z
N MET A 1 19.66 27.37 -10.06
CA MET A 1 18.91 27.25 -8.80
C MET A 1 18.87 25.78 -8.48
N ASP A 2 19.32 25.39 -7.30
CA ASP A 2 19.49 23.98 -6.98
C ASP A 2 18.18 23.39 -6.49
N MET A 3 17.78 22.29 -7.12
CA MET A 3 16.53 21.60 -6.85
C MET A 3 16.66 20.78 -5.57
N GLN A 4 15.76 20.97 -4.61
CA GLN A 4 15.78 20.25 -3.35
C GLN A 4 14.63 19.26 -3.28
N PHE A 5 14.94 18.05 -2.81
CA PHE A 5 13.97 17.00 -2.51
C PHE A 5 13.99 16.68 -1.02
N GLY A 6 12.81 16.37 -0.49
CA GLY A 6 12.65 15.82 0.84
C GLY A 6 12.04 14.43 0.71
N THR A 7 12.65 13.45 1.36
CA THR A 7 12.09 12.11 1.50
C THR A 7 11.78 11.86 2.96
N VAL A 8 10.54 11.43 3.24
CA VAL A 8 10.12 10.90 4.54
C VAL A 8 9.98 9.40 4.40
N GLU A 9 10.70 8.65 5.24
CA GLU A 9 10.60 7.20 5.32
C GLU A 9 9.88 6.80 6.62
N LEU A 10 8.88 5.95 6.49
CA LEU A 10 8.09 5.40 7.58
C LEU A 10 8.12 3.88 7.49
N VAL A 11 8.46 3.22 8.59
CA VAL A 11 8.51 1.75 8.67
C VAL A 11 7.58 1.26 9.77
N SER A 12 6.91 0.15 9.51
CA SER A 12 6.04 -0.54 10.45
C SER A 12 6.53 -1.98 10.64
N PHE A 13 6.46 -2.44 11.89
CA PHE A 13 6.82 -3.79 12.29
C PHE A 13 5.59 -4.49 12.89
N HIS A 14 5.44 -5.78 12.62
CA HIS A 14 4.39 -6.62 13.18
C HIS A 14 5.04 -7.85 13.80
N GLU A 15 4.77 -8.11 15.08
CA GLU A 15 5.35 -9.22 15.85
C GLU A 15 6.90 -9.29 15.87
N GLY A 16 7.57 -8.17 15.55
CA GLY A 16 9.03 -8.05 15.46
C GLY A 16 9.56 -8.12 14.02
N ASP A 17 8.77 -8.59 13.06
CA ASP A 17 9.12 -8.63 11.65
C ASP A 17 8.75 -7.34 10.90
N PHE A 18 9.52 -7.02 9.86
CA PHE A 18 9.26 -5.86 9.01
C PHE A 18 7.99 -6.08 8.17
N PHE A 19 7.00 -5.20 8.35
CA PHE A 19 5.65 -5.35 7.78
C PHE A 19 5.41 -4.44 6.58
N LEU A 20 5.57 -3.13 6.79
CA LEU A 20 5.35 -2.10 5.78
C LEU A 20 6.53 -1.14 5.76
N GLY A 21 6.94 -0.70 4.58
CA GLY A 21 7.89 0.40 4.41
C GLY A 21 7.36 1.39 3.38
N MET A 22 7.18 2.64 3.79
CA MET A 22 6.71 3.72 2.93
C MET A 22 7.79 4.80 2.81
N ALA A 23 8.17 5.15 1.59
CA ALA A 23 8.98 6.32 1.29
C ALA A 23 8.13 7.31 0.49
N VAL A 24 8.05 8.56 0.97
CA VAL A 24 7.37 9.66 0.28
C VAL A 24 8.42 10.71 -0.07
N THR A 25 8.66 10.92 -1.36
CA THR A 25 9.57 11.94 -1.89
C THR A 25 8.77 13.09 -2.51
N SER A 26 9.12 14.32 -2.15
CA SER A 26 8.51 15.54 -2.68
C SER A 26 9.59 16.57 -3.07
N ALA A 27 9.28 17.43 -4.05
CA ALA A 27 10.09 18.61 -4.32
C ALA A 27 9.83 19.68 -3.25
N LEU A 28 10.90 20.15 -2.58
CA LEU A 28 10.83 21.19 -1.54
C LEU A 28 10.98 22.59 -2.12
N THR A 29 11.71 22.71 -3.23
CA THR A 29 11.83 23.96 -3.99
C THR A 29 10.62 24.14 -4.89
N SER A 30 9.83 25.20 -4.67
CA SER A 30 8.90 25.73 -5.67
C SER A 30 9.65 26.74 -6.57
N PRO A 31 9.90 26.43 -7.85
CA PRO A 31 10.66 27.28 -8.75
C PRO A 31 9.77 28.27 -9.50
N MET A 32 10.37 29.39 -9.89
CA MET A 32 9.72 30.47 -10.63
C MET A 32 9.66 30.20 -12.16
N GLU A 33 9.95 28.98 -12.61
CA GLU A 33 10.07 28.60 -14.02
C GLU A 33 9.24 27.34 -14.35
N ASN A 34 8.78 27.27 -15.62
CA ASN A 34 8.04 26.12 -16.14
C ASN A 34 8.98 24.95 -16.46
N GLY A 35 9.14 24.03 -15.52
CA GLY A 35 9.74 22.72 -15.77
C GLY A 35 8.91 21.55 -15.22
N TYR A 36 9.30 20.34 -15.62
CA TYR A 36 8.53 19.11 -15.42
C TYR A 36 9.48 17.97 -15.07
N PHE A 37 9.04 17.07 -14.19
CA PHE A 37 9.66 15.76 -14.07
C PHE A 37 8.95 14.76 -14.97
N SER A 38 9.69 14.00 -15.75
CA SER A 38 9.18 12.73 -16.29
C SER A 38 10.20 11.63 -16.09
N ALA A 39 9.71 10.44 -15.78
CA ALA A 39 10.51 9.24 -15.55
C ALA A 39 10.01 8.00 -16.32
N ASP A 40 9.01 8.17 -17.21
CA ASP A 40 8.32 7.09 -17.94
C ASP A 40 8.00 5.85 -17.08
N LEU A 41 7.62 6.04 -15.83
CA LEU A 41 7.37 4.92 -14.90
C LEU A 41 6.27 3.98 -15.41
N CYS A 42 5.27 4.55 -16.11
CA CYS A 42 4.19 3.81 -16.75
C CYS A 42 4.53 3.27 -18.17
N SER A 43 5.83 3.22 -18.55
CA SER A 43 6.28 2.74 -19.87
C SER A 43 5.68 1.38 -20.26
N PRO A 44 5.35 1.13 -21.54
CA PRO A 44 4.92 -0.18 -22.02
C PRO A 44 5.92 -1.32 -21.76
N SER A 45 7.21 -1.01 -21.62
CA SER A 45 8.30 -1.97 -21.41
C SER A 45 8.34 -2.59 -20.01
N ASN A 46 7.76 -1.93 -19.00
CA ASN A 46 7.75 -2.42 -17.63
C ASN A 46 6.60 -3.43 -17.43
N ILE A 47 6.95 -4.71 -17.28
CA ILE A 47 6.00 -5.75 -16.87
C ILE A 47 5.66 -5.52 -15.39
N GLN A 48 4.38 -5.32 -15.09
CA GLN A 48 3.84 -5.02 -13.76
C GLN A 48 2.59 -5.87 -13.51
N LEU A 49 2.20 -6.08 -12.26
CA LEU A 49 0.91 -6.71 -11.92
C LEU A 49 -0.25 -5.76 -12.21
N VAL A 50 -0.08 -4.48 -11.88
CA VAL A 50 -1.04 -3.41 -12.15
C VAL A 50 -0.30 -2.21 -12.68
N LYS A 51 -0.89 -1.53 -13.67
CA LYS A 51 -0.39 -0.28 -14.21
C LYS A 51 -1.56 0.63 -14.60
N VAL A 52 -1.63 1.81 -13.98
CA VAL A 52 -2.67 2.82 -14.24
C VAL A 52 -2.00 4.16 -14.52
N SER A 53 -2.05 4.60 -15.78
CA SER A 53 -1.61 5.92 -16.18
C SER A 53 -2.82 6.85 -16.33
N LYS A 54 -2.77 7.99 -15.64
CA LYS A 54 -3.67 9.15 -15.78
C LYS A 54 -2.90 10.37 -16.31
N ALA A 55 -1.73 10.16 -16.92
CA ALA A 55 -0.84 11.21 -17.39
C ALA A 55 -1.50 12.09 -18.46
N VAL A 56 -1.21 13.40 -18.43
CA VAL A 56 -1.74 14.39 -19.38
C VAL A 56 -0.62 15.35 -19.80
N GLY A 57 -0.28 15.36 -21.09
CA GLY A 57 0.81 16.18 -21.61
C GLY A 57 2.17 15.76 -21.02
N LEU A 58 2.81 16.68 -20.29
CA LEU A 58 4.11 16.47 -19.64
C LEU A 58 4.00 16.12 -18.14
N ASN A 59 2.77 15.94 -17.63
CA ASN A 59 2.53 15.60 -16.23
C ASN A 59 2.53 14.07 -16.06
N ASP A 60 3.47 13.51 -15.29
CA ASP A 60 3.40 12.12 -14.86
C ASP A 60 2.17 11.99 -13.95
N ASN A 61 1.34 10.96 -14.14
CA ASN A 61 0.39 10.50 -13.12
C ASN A 61 0.23 8.99 -13.27
N CYS A 62 1.00 8.24 -12.48
CA CYS A 62 1.25 6.83 -12.67
C CYS A 62 1.11 6.07 -11.35
N LEU A 63 0.35 4.97 -11.38
CA LEU A 63 0.26 3.96 -10.34
C LEU A 63 0.77 2.63 -10.88
N LEU A 64 1.71 2.01 -10.17
CA LEU A 64 2.25 0.68 -10.44
C LEU A 64 2.07 -0.22 -9.22
N ILE A 65 1.83 -1.51 -9.46
CA ILE A 65 1.99 -2.58 -8.46
C ILE A 65 2.83 -3.69 -9.10
N GLN A 66 3.89 -4.12 -8.41
CA GLN A 66 4.78 -5.19 -8.86
C GLN A 66 5.28 -6.03 -7.69
N HIS A 67 5.65 -7.28 -7.96
CA HIS A 67 6.47 -8.05 -7.03
C HIS A 67 7.82 -7.34 -6.81
N HIS A 68 8.26 -7.29 -5.56
CA HIS A 68 9.55 -6.75 -5.17
C HIS A 68 10.16 -7.59 -4.05
N THR A 69 11.49 -7.54 -3.90
CA THR A 69 12.17 -8.29 -2.84
C THR A 69 13.16 -7.39 -2.14
N ILE A 70 12.87 -7.04 -0.89
CA ILE A 70 13.80 -6.27 -0.06
C ILE A 70 14.84 -7.25 0.50
N LYS A 71 16.12 -6.90 0.32
CA LYS A 71 17.23 -7.59 0.99
C LYS A 71 17.48 -6.91 2.32
N THR A 72 17.18 -7.61 3.41
CA THR A 72 17.67 -7.25 4.74
C THR A 72 18.97 -8.04 5.02
N TYR A 73 19.65 -7.74 6.12
CA TYR A 73 21.00 -8.27 6.41
C TYR A 73 21.14 -9.79 6.27
N ASN A 74 20.15 -10.57 6.74
CA ASN A 74 20.17 -12.04 6.69
C ASN A 74 19.03 -12.67 5.87
N GLN A 75 18.07 -11.91 5.35
CA GLN A 75 16.90 -12.47 4.65
C GLN A 75 16.39 -11.60 3.50
N ALA A 76 15.95 -12.29 2.44
CA ALA A 76 15.22 -11.70 1.33
C ALA A 76 13.71 -11.76 1.64
N VAL A 77 13.07 -10.61 1.78
CA VAL A 77 11.65 -10.50 2.11
C VAL A 77 10.88 -10.26 0.79
N PRO A 78 10.09 -11.23 0.29
CA PRO A 78 9.23 -11.03 -0.86
C PRO A 78 8.03 -10.15 -0.47
N GLY A 79 7.65 -9.24 -1.37
CA GLY A 79 6.58 -8.30 -1.13
C GLY A 79 5.96 -7.77 -2.42
N LEU A 80 4.95 -6.92 -2.25
CA LEU A 80 4.48 -6.05 -3.33
C LEU A 80 4.99 -4.63 -3.10
N LEU A 81 5.50 -4.01 -4.16
CA LEU A 81 5.83 -2.59 -4.21
C LEU A 81 4.72 -1.86 -4.98
N VAL A 82 3.96 -1.06 -4.26
CA VAL A 82 3.05 -0.05 -4.81
C VAL A 82 3.86 1.23 -5.05
N THR A 83 3.80 1.78 -6.26
CA THR A 83 4.42 3.08 -6.57
C THR A 83 3.37 4.01 -7.14
N VAL A 84 3.15 5.14 -6.49
CA VAL A 84 2.32 6.25 -7.00
C VAL A 84 3.25 7.43 -7.24
N ARG A 85 3.35 7.89 -8.49
CA ARG A 85 4.09 9.09 -8.86
C ARG A 85 3.18 10.05 -9.61
N ASN A 86 3.18 11.29 -9.17
CA ASN A 86 2.53 12.39 -9.87
C ASN A 86 3.53 13.55 -9.99
N SER A 87 3.64 14.13 -11.18
CA SER A 87 4.42 15.33 -11.44
C SER A 87 3.57 16.36 -12.17
N LYS A 88 3.79 17.63 -11.86
CA LYS A 88 3.11 18.76 -12.52
C LYS A 88 4.12 19.86 -12.86
N SER A 89 3.67 20.83 -13.64
CA SER A 89 4.41 22.06 -13.95
C SER A 89 4.99 22.75 -12.71
N SER A 90 6.01 23.58 -12.92
CA SER A 90 6.80 24.21 -11.85
C SER A 90 7.51 23.17 -10.97
N TRP A 91 8.07 22.13 -11.60
CA TRP A 91 8.84 21.06 -10.95
C TRP A 91 8.15 20.52 -9.70
N ARG A 92 6.84 20.27 -9.79
CA ARG A 92 6.10 19.60 -8.73
C ARG A 92 6.28 18.10 -8.87
N LEU A 93 6.62 17.44 -7.77
CA LEU A 93 6.73 15.99 -7.67
C LEU A 93 6.12 15.53 -6.35
N TYR A 94 5.35 14.45 -6.42
CA TYR A 94 5.04 13.62 -5.28
C TYR A 94 5.20 12.15 -5.71
N GLU A 95 6.10 11.43 -5.06
CA GLU A 95 6.32 10.01 -5.30
C GLU A 95 6.20 9.24 -3.98
N MET A 96 5.20 8.37 -3.89
CA MET A 96 5.04 7.41 -2.80
C MET A 96 5.46 6.02 -3.30
N ARG A 97 6.35 5.37 -2.55
CA ARG A 97 6.67 3.95 -2.69
C ARG A 97 6.25 3.25 -1.40
N LEU A 98 5.37 2.26 -1.49
CA LEU A 98 4.93 1.45 -0.36
C LEU A 98 5.23 -0.02 -0.64
N PHE A 99 6.10 -0.61 0.18
CA PHE A 99 6.35 -2.04 0.21
C PHE A 99 5.44 -2.72 1.24
N VAL A 100 4.87 -3.85 0.85
CA VAL A 100 4.04 -4.73 1.69
C VAL A 100 4.67 -6.11 1.78
N ASN A 101 5.03 -6.55 2.98
CA ASN A 101 5.51 -7.92 3.22
C ASN A 101 4.38 -8.93 3.02
N LEU A 102 4.53 -9.81 2.03
CA LEU A 102 3.53 -10.80 1.65
C LEU A 102 3.34 -11.92 2.68
N ALA A 103 4.36 -12.24 3.47
CA ALA A 103 4.28 -13.28 4.49
C ALA A 103 3.30 -12.89 5.61
N LEU A 104 3.40 -11.64 6.08
CA LEU A 104 2.61 -11.11 7.20
C LEU A 104 1.15 -10.79 6.86
N ILE A 105 0.76 -10.89 5.58
CA ILE A 105 -0.65 -10.80 5.15
C ILE A 105 -1.24 -12.15 4.71
N GLY A 106 -0.58 -13.26 5.05
CA GLY A 106 -1.10 -14.62 4.84
C GLY A 106 -0.61 -15.35 3.58
N TYR A 107 0.43 -14.85 2.91
CA TYR A 107 1.11 -15.55 1.80
C TYR A 107 2.54 -15.97 2.16
N ALA A 108 2.74 -16.44 3.40
CA ALA A 108 4.00 -17.06 3.82
C ALA A 108 4.40 -18.19 2.86
N ASN A 109 5.68 -18.22 2.47
CA ASN A 109 6.30 -19.13 1.48
C ASN A 109 6.01 -18.84 -0.01
N SER A 110 5.33 -17.75 -0.37
CA SER A 110 5.14 -17.43 -1.80
C SER A 110 6.44 -17.02 -2.51
N THR A 111 6.62 -17.44 -3.76
CA THR A 111 7.83 -17.15 -4.56
C THR A 111 7.61 -15.98 -5.53
N ALA A 112 8.69 -15.45 -6.12
CA ALA A 112 8.61 -14.37 -7.11
C ALA A 112 7.75 -14.74 -8.33
N ASP A 113 7.85 -15.98 -8.82
CA ASP A 113 7.10 -16.48 -9.98
C ASP A 113 5.59 -16.54 -9.71
N GLU A 114 5.19 -16.84 -8.47
CA GLU A 114 3.79 -16.81 -8.05
C GLU A 114 3.17 -15.41 -8.07
N TRP A 115 4.01 -14.37 -7.95
CA TRP A 115 3.62 -12.95 -8.05
C TRP A 115 4.02 -12.32 -9.39
N SER A 116 4.29 -13.15 -10.40
CA SER A 116 4.22 -12.74 -11.80
C SER A 116 2.76 -12.58 -12.24
N LEU A 117 2.51 -11.89 -13.36
CA LEU A 117 1.17 -11.74 -13.94
C LEU A 117 0.48 -13.10 -14.15
N ALA A 118 1.22 -14.07 -14.70
CA ALA A 118 0.73 -15.43 -14.94
C ALA A 118 0.59 -16.27 -13.65
N GLY A 119 1.30 -15.93 -12.58
CA GLY A 119 1.16 -16.53 -11.25
C GLY A 119 -0.12 -16.05 -10.56
N VAL A 120 -0.33 -14.75 -10.51
CA VAL A 120 -1.52 -14.10 -9.92
C VAL A 120 -2.80 -14.54 -10.64
N GLN A 121 -2.78 -14.64 -11.98
CA GLN A 121 -3.93 -15.12 -12.78
C GLN A 121 -4.33 -16.57 -12.48
N LYS A 122 -3.46 -17.39 -11.85
CA LYS A 122 -3.76 -18.80 -11.51
C LYS A 122 -4.29 -18.99 -10.08
N ASP A 123 -4.17 -18.00 -9.19
CA ASP A 123 -4.71 -18.04 -7.82
C ASP A 123 -5.73 -16.92 -7.64
N THR A 124 -7.01 -17.27 -7.64
CA THR A 124 -8.14 -16.33 -7.43
C THR A 124 -7.97 -15.49 -6.16
N GLY A 125 -7.34 -16.03 -5.12
CA GLY A 125 -7.07 -15.30 -3.89
C GLY A 125 -5.97 -14.25 -4.03
N LYS A 126 -4.94 -14.49 -4.86
CA LYS A 126 -3.91 -13.49 -5.20
C LYS A 126 -4.48 -12.43 -6.14
N LEU A 127 -5.27 -12.84 -7.13
CA LEU A 127 -5.97 -11.93 -8.05
C LEU A 127 -6.88 -10.96 -7.28
N LEU A 128 -7.82 -11.48 -6.47
CA LEU A 128 -8.72 -10.65 -5.66
C LEU A 128 -7.98 -9.73 -4.68
N PHE A 129 -6.79 -10.11 -4.21
CA PHE A 129 -5.97 -9.26 -3.35
C PHE A 129 -5.31 -8.12 -4.14
N VAL A 130 -4.73 -8.42 -5.31
CA VAL A 130 -4.17 -7.40 -6.22
C VAL A 130 -5.25 -6.42 -6.68
N GLU A 131 -6.47 -6.89 -6.98
CA GLU A 131 -7.62 -6.04 -7.31
C GLU A 131 -7.99 -5.10 -6.14
N ARG A 132 -8.06 -5.60 -4.90
CA ARG A 132 -8.29 -4.74 -3.71
C ARG A 132 -7.17 -3.71 -3.53
N MET A 133 -5.92 -4.12 -3.70
CA MET A 133 -4.76 -3.22 -3.62
C MET A 133 -4.78 -2.17 -4.73
N GLU A 134 -5.20 -2.51 -5.94
CA GLU A 134 -5.39 -1.56 -7.03
C GLU A 134 -6.47 -0.52 -6.70
N GLN A 135 -7.63 -0.95 -6.19
CA GLN A 135 -8.71 -0.01 -5.85
C GLN A 135 -8.29 0.94 -4.72
N TRP A 136 -7.63 0.43 -3.68
CA TRP A 136 -7.05 1.26 -2.62
C TRP A 136 -5.97 2.21 -3.17
N ALA A 137 -5.03 1.71 -3.97
CA ALA A 137 -3.94 2.54 -4.49
C ALA A 137 -4.43 3.60 -5.49
N LYS A 138 -5.56 3.40 -6.15
CA LYS A 138 -6.25 4.43 -6.96
C LYS A 138 -6.77 5.59 -6.10
N THR A 139 -7.33 5.33 -4.92
CA THR A 139 -7.78 6.43 -4.03
C THR A 139 -6.58 7.22 -3.51
N VAL A 140 -5.46 6.55 -3.22
CA VAL A 140 -4.18 7.20 -2.90
C VAL A 140 -3.65 8.03 -4.08
N GLN A 141 -3.67 7.51 -5.31
CA GLN A 141 -3.29 8.25 -6.51
C GLN A 141 -4.13 9.54 -6.68
N ASP A 142 -5.43 9.47 -6.41
CA ASP A 142 -6.33 10.64 -6.44
C ASP A 142 -6.05 11.62 -5.27
N GLY A 143 -5.70 11.11 -4.09
CA GLY A 143 -5.24 11.94 -2.97
C GLY A 143 -3.94 12.69 -3.27
N VAL A 144 -2.98 12.02 -3.89
CA VAL A 144 -1.72 12.62 -4.36
C VAL A 144 -1.98 13.71 -5.40
N ASP A 145 -2.85 13.46 -6.37
CA ASP A 145 -3.20 14.43 -7.41
C ASP A 145 -3.83 15.70 -6.84
N ARG A 146 -4.76 15.55 -5.89
CA ARG A 146 -5.35 16.66 -5.11
C ARG A 146 -4.31 17.40 -4.28
N GLY A 147 -3.38 16.69 -3.66
CA GLY A 147 -2.32 17.27 -2.83
C GLY A 147 -1.38 18.18 -3.61
N LEU A 148 -1.08 17.82 -4.87
CA LEU A 148 -0.22 18.61 -5.76
C LEU A 148 -0.90 19.86 -6.36
N ASP A 149 -2.22 19.99 -6.30
CA ASP A 149 -2.95 21.13 -6.88
C ASP A 149 -3.09 22.34 -5.95
N PHE A 150 -2.43 22.33 -4.78
CA PHE A 150 -2.37 23.41 -3.78
C PHE A 150 -3.69 23.94 -3.21
N SER A 151 -4.84 23.60 -3.79
CA SER A 151 -6.15 24.11 -3.40
C SER A 151 -6.53 23.69 -1.98
N LYS A 152 -6.25 22.43 -1.59
CA LYS A 152 -6.51 21.87 -0.25
C LYS A 152 -5.52 20.74 0.14
N PRO A 153 -4.21 21.02 0.29
CA PRO A 153 -3.22 19.97 0.60
C PRO A 153 -3.49 19.28 1.94
N ALA A 154 -4.00 20.02 2.95
CA ALA A 154 -4.27 19.47 4.28
C ALA A 154 -5.40 18.41 4.32
N THR A 155 -6.35 18.47 3.38
CA THR A 155 -7.48 17.52 3.28
C THR A 155 -7.36 16.60 2.06
N ALA A 156 -6.18 16.54 1.43
CA ALA A 156 -6.00 15.84 0.16
C ALA A 156 -6.26 14.33 0.29
N PHE A 157 -5.96 13.76 1.46
CA PHE A 157 -6.09 12.34 1.79
C PHE A 157 -7.31 12.02 2.68
N ASP A 158 -8.20 12.99 2.91
CA ASP A 158 -9.42 12.78 3.71
C ASP A 158 -10.30 11.67 3.10
N GLY A 159 -10.77 10.76 3.94
CA GLY A 159 -11.62 9.63 3.52
C GLY A 159 -10.87 8.48 2.83
N ILE A 160 -9.54 8.54 2.72
CA ILE A 160 -8.72 7.40 2.28
C ILE A 160 -8.51 6.47 3.47
N GLU A 161 -8.97 5.23 3.35
CA GLU A 161 -8.76 4.21 4.38
C GLU A 161 -7.28 3.80 4.50
N GLY A 162 -6.85 3.43 5.70
CA GLY A 162 -5.56 2.78 5.92
C GLY A 162 -5.46 1.46 5.16
N ILE A 163 -4.26 1.07 4.75
CA ILE A 163 -4.03 -0.15 3.96
C ILE A 163 -4.46 -1.44 4.70
N GLU A 164 -4.64 -1.36 6.01
CA GLU A 164 -5.20 -2.43 6.83
C GLU A 164 -6.59 -2.88 6.32
N SER A 165 -7.36 -2.01 5.66
CA SER A 165 -8.71 -2.35 5.17
C SER A 165 -8.71 -3.38 4.02
N ILE A 166 -7.62 -3.49 3.24
CA ILE A 166 -7.50 -4.47 2.14
C ILE A 166 -6.99 -5.85 2.58
N PHE A 167 -6.41 -5.96 3.79
CA PHE A 167 -5.84 -7.20 4.36
C PHE A 167 -6.88 -8.16 4.97
N LYS A 168 -8.19 -7.96 4.71
CA LYS A 168 -9.26 -8.82 5.28
C LYS A 168 -9.00 -10.32 5.01
N PRO A 169 -9.26 -11.22 5.99
CA PRO A 169 -8.87 -12.62 5.89
C PRO A 169 -9.48 -13.36 4.70
N ARG A 170 -8.73 -14.34 4.18
CA ARG A 170 -9.20 -15.30 3.19
C ARG A 170 -10.41 -16.05 3.78
N ALA A 171 -11.54 -16.09 3.07
CA ALA A 171 -12.69 -16.93 3.42
C ALA A 171 -12.41 -18.41 3.10
N THR A 172 -11.34 -18.95 3.68
CA THR A 172 -11.04 -20.39 3.67
C THR A 172 -11.77 -21.06 4.83
N GLY A 173 -12.39 -22.22 4.57
CA GLY A 173 -13.27 -22.93 5.52
C GLY A 173 -12.61 -23.53 6.77
N ASN A 174 -11.47 -23.01 7.22
CA ASN A 174 -10.86 -23.33 8.51
C ASN A 174 -10.85 -22.06 9.38
N ARG A 175 -11.74 -22.09 10.39
CA ARG A 175 -11.93 -21.20 11.56
C ARG A 175 -11.51 -19.72 11.42
N PRO A 176 -12.42 -18.75 11.70
CA PRO A 176 -11.99 -17.37 11.87
C PRO A 176 -11.02 -17.28 13.04
N ILE A 177 -9.97 -16.48 12.88
CA ILE A 177 -9.14 -16.00 13.99
C ILE A 177 -10.03 -15.12 14.89
N VAL A 178 -9.64 -14.85 16.15
CA VAL A 178 -10.50 -14.13 17.12
C VAL A 178 -9.76 -13.01 17.91
N ALA A 179 -10.09 -11.72 17.65
CA ALA A 179 -9.68 -10.50 18.39
C ALA A 179 -10.52 -10.34 19.64
N ARG A 180 -9.86 -10.01 20.73
CA ARG A 180 -10.48 -9.19 21.77
C ARG A 180 -9.61 -7.96 21.97
N TYR A 181 -10.20 -6.80 21.75
CA TYR A 181 -9.59 -5.52 22.05
C TYR A 181 -9.63 -5.31 23.57
N SER A 182 -8.47 -5.07 24.19
CA SER A 182 -8.35 -4.84 25.63
C SER A 182 -7.55 -3.57 25.87
N ASN A 183 -8.21 -2.52 26.35
CA ASN A 183 -7.55 -1.28 26.77
C ASN A 183 -6.86 -1.49 28.12
N SER A 184 -5.56 -1.78 28.09
CA SER A 184 -4.68 -1.66 29.25
C SER A 184 -3.63 -0.57 28.97
N PRO A 185 -3.41 0.39 29.88
CA PRO A 185 -2.60 1.58 29.58
C PRO A 185 -1.08 1.36 29.54
N ASN A 186 -0.57 0.13 29.78
CA ASN A 186 0.87 -0.14 29.93
C ASN A 186 1.31 -1.51 29.37
N SER A 187 1.26 -1.73 28.05
CA SER A 187 2.15 -2.69 27.35
C SER A 187 2.03 -2.61 25.83
N SER A 188 3.05 -3.14 25.13
CA SER A 188 3.13 -3.26 23.67
C SER A 188 1.91 -3.92 23.03
N ILE A 189 1.46 -3.36 21.91
CA ILE A 189 0.31 -3.86 21.13
C ILE A 189 0.62 -5.26 20.58
N GLN A 190 -0.16 -6.26 20.98
CA GLN A 190 -0.25 -7.55 20.32
C GLN A 190 -1.64 -7.69 19.67
N TYR A 191 -1.67 -8.20 18.45
CA TYR A 191 -2.90 -8.39 17.69
C TYR A 191 -3.31 -9.86 17.69
N THR A 192 -4.58 -10.11 17.98
CA THR A 192 -5.33 -11.30 17.55
C THR A 192 -6.58 -10.73 16.86
N TYR A 193 -7.22 -11.33 15.84
CA TYR A 193 -8.29 -10.63 15.07
C TYR A 193 -9.59 -11.40 14.76
N CYS A 194 -10.76 -10.76 14.91
CA CYS A 194 -12.10 -11.37 15.10
C CYS A 194 -13.06 -11.32 13.92
N GLY A 195 -13.92 -12.34 13.91
CA GLY A 195 -15.36 -12.13 13.78
C GLY A 195 -16.14 -13.42 13.52
N VAL A 196 -17.22 -13.63 14.27
CA VAL A 196 -18.49 -14.05 13.66
C VAL A 196 -19.60 -13.16 14.22
N LEU A 197 -20.55 -12.83 13.34
CA LEU A 197 -21.78 -12.09 13.62
C LEU A 197 -22.63 -12.77 14.68
N GLU A 198 -23.53 -12.00 15.30
CA GLU A 198 -24.86 -12.56 15.55
C GLU A 198 -25.99 -11.51 15.48
N ARG A 199 -27.08 -11.89 14.80
CA ARG A 199 -28.40 -11.31 15.03
C ARG A 199 -29.03 -12.09 16.18
N MET A 200 -29.58 -11.37 17.15
CA MET A 200 -30.74 -11.76 17.98
C MET A 200 -31.09 -13.27 18.05
N ILE A 201 -30.78 -13.94 19.16
CA ILE A 201 -31.73 -14.71 20.00
C ILE A 201 -31.02 -15.19 21.28
N ASN A 202 -31.52 -14.70 22.43
CA ASN A 202 -31.26 -15.11 23.83
C ASN A 202 -29.83 -15.10 24.43
N PRO A 203 -29.70 -14.81 25.76
CA PRO A 203 -28.41 -14.79 26.46
C PRO A 203 -28.20 -15.96 27.41
N ALA A 204 -27.18 -16.78 27.18
CA ALA A 204 -26.49 -17.56 28.23
C ALA A 204 -25.12 -18.03 27.71
N GLU A 205 -24.10 -17.83 28.55
CA GLU A 205 -22.84 -18.58 28.68
C GLU A 205 -22.34 -19.44 27.49
N GLU A 206 -21.18 -19.08 26.92
CA GLU A 206 -20.00 -19.96 27.01
C GLU A 206 -18.67 -19.21 26.76
N GLN A 207 -17.58 -19.79 27.27
CA GLN A 207 -16.26 -19.14 27.40
C GLN A 207 -15.34 -19.50 26.22
N CYS A 208 -14.44 -18.58 25.84
CA CYS A 208 -13.34 -18.90 24.94
C CYS A 208 -12.17 -19.51 25.73
N HIS A 209 -11.76 -20.71 25.33
CA HIS A 209 -10.46 -21.32 25.62
C HIS A 209 -9.61 -21.34 24.34
#